data_AF-A0A285BUE0-F1
#
_entry.id   AF-A0A285BUE0-F1
#
_cell.length_a   1.000
_cell.length_b   1.000
_cell.length_c   1.000
_cell.angle_alpha   90.00
_cell.angle_beta   90.00
_cell.angle_gamma   90.00
#
_symmetry.space_group_name_H-M   'P 1'
#
loop_
_entity.id
_entity.type
_entity.pdbx_description
1 polymer ?
#
loop_
_entity_poly.entity_id
_entity_poly.type
_entity_poly.pdbx_seq_one_letter_code
_entity_poly.pdbx_strand_id
1 'polypeptide(L)' 'MAHHKEVFEGCTIEIKDDTSVSINGKEIFYQHDAAKNKWSSKYLPYTQYDSLLEMARAIVRDSVEFSHVEE' A
#
# COMPACT_ATOMS: atom_id res chain seq x y z
N MET A 1 -16.16 -8.59 -8.07
CA MET A 1 -15.75 -8.22 -6.70
C MET A 1 -14.33 -8.71 -6.54
N ALA A 2 -13.35 -7.83 -6.74
CA ALA A 2 -11.94 -8.17 -6.65
C ALA A 2 -11.50 -7.94 -5.21
N HIS A 3 -11.16 -9.02 -4.51
CA HIS A 3 -10.57 -8.97 -3.19
C HIS A 3 -9.19 -9.60 -3.31
N HIS A 4 -8.14 -8.79 -3.23
CA HIS A 4 -6.76 -9.26 -3.29
C HIS A 4 -6.20 -9.31 -1.88
N LYS A 5 -5.65 -10.45 -1.48
CA LYS A 5 -4.99 -10.60 -0.18
C LYS A 5 -3.67 -11.33 -0.39
N GLU A 6 -2.57 -10.71 0.02
CA GLU A 6 -1.24 -11.31 -0.01
C GLU A 6 -0.47 -11.02 1.27
N VAL A 7 0.53 -11.85 1.57
CA VAL A 7 1.48 -11.60 2.65
C VAL A 7 2.81 -11.20 2.01
N PHE A 8 3.33 -10.03 2.36
CA PHE A 8 4.56 -9.46 1.83
C PHE A 8 5.45 -9.00 3.00
N GLU A 9 6.69 -9.48 3.07
CA GLU A 9 7.65 -9.19 4.16
C GLU A 9 7.07 -9.35 5.59
N GLY A 10 6.20 -10.35 5.79
CA GLY A 10 5.53 -10.60 7.07
C GLY A 10 4.31 -9.70 7.35
N CYS A 11 4.03 -8.71 6.49
CA CYS A 11 2.82 -7.90 6.54
C CYS A 11 1.71 -8.48 5.66
N THR A 12 0.47 -8.45 6.14
CA THR A 12 -0.70 -8.85 5.34
C THR A 12 -1.23 -7.65 4.58
N ILE A 13 -1.14 -7.66 3.24
CA ILE A 13 -1.73 -6.64 2.36
C ILE A 13 -3.10 -7.14 1.90
N GLU A 14 -4.13 -6.34 2.15
CA GLU A 14 -5.51 -6.59 1.73
C GLU A 14 -5.99 -5.43 0.87
N ILE A 15 -6.45 -5.71 -0.35
CA ILE A 15 -7.04 -4.75 -1.26
C ILE A 15 -8.50 -5.16 -1.49
N LYS A 16 -9.42 -4.32 -1.03
CA LYS A 16 -10.86 -4.49 -1.20
C LYS A 16 -11.34 -3.61 -2.35
N ASP A 17 -12.04 -4.24 -3.30
CA ASP A 17 -12.72 -3.58 -4.41
C ASP A 17 -11.81 -2.68 -5.25
N ASP A 18 -10.50 -2.95 -5.29
CA ASP A 18 -9.50 -2.08 -5.94
C ASP A 18 -9.53 -0.61 -5.46
N THR A 19 -10.18 -0.35 -4.33
CA THR A 19 -10.47 1.00 -3.83
C THR A 19 -10.10 1.19 -2.35
N SER A 20 -9.77 0.12 -1.64
CA SER A 20 -9.32 0.24 -0.25
C SER A 20 -8.15 -0.70 -0.03
N VAL A 21 -7.02 -0.14 0.37
CA VAL A 21 -5.82 -0.90 0.72
C VAL A 21 -5.71 -0.91 2.25
N SER A 22 -5.47 -2.07 2.83
CA SER A 22 -5.19 -2.25 4.24
C SER A 22 -3.92 -3.08 4.40
N ILE A 23 -3.00 -2.62 5.26
CA ILE A 23 -1.76 -3.33 5.57
C ILE A 23 -1.82 -3.71 7.05
N ASN A 24 -1.73 -5.00 7.34
CA ASN A 24 -1.81 -5.56 8.68
C ASN A 24 -3.07 -5.11 9.46
N GLY A 25 -4.19 -4.96 8.75
CA GLY A 25 -5.45 -4.44 9.30
C GLY A 25 -5.51 -2.91 9.47
N LYS A 26 -4.43 -2.17 9.20
CA LYS A 26 -4.47 -0.70 9.14
C LYS A 26 -4.86 -0.24 7.73
N GLU A 27 -5.90 0.58 7.63
CA GLU A 27 -6.31 1.17 6.36
C GLU A 27 -5.29 2.22 5.89
N ILE A 28 -4.92 2.14 4.62
CA ILE A 28 -3.91 3.01 4.00
C ILE A 28 -4.62 4.05 3.15
N PHE A 29 -4.49 5.30 3.57
CA PHE A 29 -4.95 6.43 2.79
C PHE A 29 -3.98 6.72 1.64
N TYR A 30 -4.55 6.85 0.45
CA TYR A 30 -3.85 7.19 -0.77
C TYR A 30 -4.62 8.24 -1.56
N GLN A 31 -3.93 8.84 -2.52
CA GLN A 31 -4.48 9.76 -3.48
C GLN A 31 -4.18 9.23 -4.89
N HIS A 32 -5.22 9.18 -5.72
CA HIS A 32 -5.08 8.84 -7.14
C HIS A 32 -5.02 10.13 -7.95
N ASP A 33 -3.90 10.30 -8.64
CA ASP A 33 -3.67 11.42 -9.55
C ASP A 33 -4.09 10.99 -10.95
N ALA A 34 -5.37 11.16 -11.28
CA ALA A 34 -5.95 10.69 -12.54
C ALA A 34 -5.28 11.32 -13.78
N ALA A 35 -4.73 12.54 -13.66
CA ALA A 35 -4.01 13.22 -14.74
C ALA A 35 -2.71 12.50 -15.12
N LYS A 36 -2.05 11.87 -14.15
CA LYS A 36 -0.80 11.11 -14.35
C LYS A 36 -1.04 9.60 -14.34
N ASN A 37 -2.25 9.18 -14.01
CA ASN A 37 -2.62 7.81 -13.68
C ASN A 37 -1.66 7.17 -12.66
N LYS A 38 -1.35 7.92 -11.59
CA LYS A 38 -0.42 7.49 -10.55
C LYS A 38 -1.08 7.50 -9.17
N TRP A 39 -0.62 6.62 -8.31
CA TRP A 39 -1.04 6.52 -6.92
C TRP A 39 0.05 7.08 -6.02
N SER A 40 -0.31 7.94 -5.08
CA SER A 40 0.56 8.45 -4.04
C SER A 40 -0.05 8.17 -2.68
N SER A 41 0.78 8.00 -1.66
CA SER A 41 0.29 7.79 -0.30
C SER A 41 0.85 8.85 0.64
N LYS A 42 0.08 9.16 1.68
CA LYS A 42 0.56 10.03 2.76
C LYS A 42 1.76 9.43 3.49
N TYR A 43 1.87 8.10 3.51
CA TYR A 43 2.98 7.39 4.15
C TYR A 43 4.30 7.54 3.38
N LEU A 44 4.25 7.72 2.06
CA LEU A 44 5.42 7.90 1.20
C LEU A 44 5.27 9.16 0.35
N PRO A 45 5.43 10.34 0.97
CA PRO A 45 5.32 11.60 0.24
C PRO A 45 6.35 11.63 -0.91
N TYR A 46 5.94 12.20 -2.05
CA TYR A 46 6.74 12.35 -3.28
C TYR A 46 6.99 11.07 -4.12
N THR A 47 6.53 9.91 -3.67
CA THR A 47 6.57 8.70 -4.49
C THR A 47 5.24 8.48 -5.22
N GLN A 48 5.34 8.06 -6.48
CA GLN A 48 4.19 7.84 -7.36
C GLN A 48 4.29 6.44 -7.95
N TYR A 49 3.23 5.64 -7.78
CA TYR A 49 3.18 4.25 -8.20
C TYR A 49 2.16 4.06 -9.32
N ASP A 50 2.41 3.09 -10.20
CA ASP A 50 1.49 2.72 -11.28
C ASP A 50 0.30 1.89 -10.80
N SER A 51 0.40 1.27 -9.62
CA SER A 51 -0.64 0.40 -9.08
C SER A 51 -0.71 0.48 -7.56
N LEU A 52 -1.92 0.26 -7.03
CA LEU A 52 -2.17 0.18 -5.58
C LEU A 52 -1.31 -0.88 -4.90
N LEU A 53 -1.08 -2.02 -5.57
CA LEU A 53 -0.27 -3.09 -5.02
C LEU A 53 1.22 -2.70 -4.89
N GLU A 54 1.78 -2.05 -5.91
CA GLU A 54 3.16 -1.53 -5.89
C GLU A 54 3.33 -0.52 -4.75
N MET A 55 2.35 0.37 -4.59
CA MET A 55 2.32 1.32 -3.47
C MET A 55 2.25 0.61 -2.12
N ALA A 56 1.37 -0.40 -1.97
CA ALA A 56 1.23 -1.14 -0.74
C ALA A 56 2.53 -1.86 -0.34
N ARG A 57 3.20 -2.50 -1.30
CA ARG A 57 4.51 -3.16 -1.09
C ARG A 57 5.60 -2.15 -0.73
N ALA A 58 5.61 -0.99 -1.39
CA ALA A 58 6.55 0.06 -1.05
C ALA A 58 6.32 0.60 0.36
N ILE A 59 5.06 0.77 0.79
CA ILE A 59 4.74 1.17 2.17
C ILE A 59 5.23 0.12 3.16
N VAL A 60 5.00 -1.17 2.90
CA VAL A 60 5.53 -2.24 3.77
C VAL A 60 7.06 -2.16 3.90
N ARG A 61 7.75 -1.95 2.76
CA ARG A 61 9.22 -1.95 2.70
C ARG A 61 9.87 -0.71 3.29
N ASP A 62 9.27 0.46 3.07
CA ASP A 62 9.88 1.76 3.36
C ASP A 62 9.36 2.36 4.67
N SER A 63 8.16 1.96 5.10
CA SER A 63 7.63 2.34 6.40
C SER A 63 8.16 1.42 7.49
N VAL A 64 9.02 1.98 8.35
CA VAL A 64 9.52 1.33 9.58
C VAL A 64 8.39 0.88 10.52
N GLU A 65 7.20 1.50 10.43
CA GLU A 65 6.02 1.07 11.18
C GLU A 65 5.51 -0.33 10.77
N PHE A 66 5.81 -0.77 9.55
CA PHE A 66 5.36 -2.05 8.99
C PHE A 66 6.52 -3.00 8.71
N SER A 67 7.73 -2.49 8.44
CA SER A 67 8.98 -3.24 8.45
C SER A 67 9.40 -3.57 9.89
N HIS A 68 8.67 -4.46 10.55
CA HIS A 68 9.14 -5.14 11.76
C HIS A 68 9.55 -6.57 11.39
N VAL A 69 10.77 -6.69 10.87
CA VAL A 69 11.60 -7.86 11.11
C VAL A 69 12.85 -7.33 11.84
N GLU A 70 12.86 -7.62 13.14
CA GLU A 70 13.98 -7.56 14.11
C GLU A 70 14.39 -6.20 14.72
N GLU A 71 14.05 -6.02 16.01
CA GLU A 71 15.04 -6.15 17.11
C GLU A 71 14.49 -7.05 18.22
#